data_AF-A0A820MJE7-F1
#
_entry.id   AF-A0A820MJE7-F1
#
_cell.length_a   1.000
_cell.length_b   1.000
_cell.length_c   1.000
_cell.angle_alpha   90.00
_cell.angle_beta   90.00
_cell.angle_gamma   90.00
#
_symmetry.space_group_name_H-M   'P 1'
#
loop_
_entity.id
_entity.type
_entity.pdbx_description
1 polymer ?
#
loop_
_entity_poly.entity_id
_entity_poly.type
_entity_poly.pdbx_seq_one_letter_code
_entity_poly.pdbx_strand_id
1 'polypeptide(L)'
;MKWLITAQICTTILILLMIGTFYLVGYPLMKEHQTITHITNITNIKPNILEDKENIVTLYALDPVASTFFFDDGKYGQIISDWSVYNRHSDIDFNHYEIGGFSVGIEGSIVGIIIDLGSSEDLQQKYKYQETVGDGQGFASIHRKNNTIVILKGASYNHTFQVMEESEELFREGKSVASTPVKLGHVYLLRITDRNEAAFERIIKMLVISYRPYEWVTIRWEVLT
;
A
#
# COMPACT_ATOMS: atom_id res chain seq x y z
N MET A 1 60.49 40.19 2.99
CA MET A 1 60.72 38.96 2.20
C MET A 1 60.81 37.70 3.08
N LYS A 2 61.60 37.67 4.16
CA LYS A 2 61.68 36.49 5.07
C LYS A 2 60.34 36.07 5.70
N TRP A 3 59.50 37.03 6.10
CA TRP A 3 58.18 36.76 6.69
C TRP A 3 57.18 36.09 5.75
N LEU A 4 57.26 36.34 4.44
CA LEU A 4 56.35 35.76 3.46
C LEU A 4 56.60 34.26 3.28
N ILE A 5 57.88 33.87 3.33
CA ILE A 5 58.33 32.47 3.21
C ILE A 5 57.89 31.69 4.46
N THR A 6 58.00 32.28 5.65
CA THR A 6 57.57 31.64 6.89
C THR A 6 56.06 31.40 6.93
N ALA A 7 55.26 32.37 6.47
CA ALA A 7 53.81 32.22 6.41
C ALA A 7 53.37 31.10 5.45
N GLN A 8 54.05 30.95 4.32
CA GLN A 8 53.72 29.94 3.31
C GLN A 8 54.12 28.51 3.72
N ILE A 9 55.17 28.37 4.53
CA ILE A 9 55.57 27.08 5.11
C ILE A 9 54.57 26.65 6.19
N CYS A 10 54.06 27.58 7.01
CA CYS A 10 53.05 27.25 8.03
C CYS A 10 51.72 26.79 7.41
N THR A 11 51.24 27.41 6.33
CA THR A 11 49.98 27.01 5.68
C THR A 11 50.08 25.66 5.00
N THR A 12 51.21 25.33 4.37
CA THR A 12 51.41 24.02 3.74
C THR A 12 51.47 22.87 4.76
N ILE A 13 52.11 23.09 5.92
CA ILE A 13 52.14 22.12 7.02
C ILE A 13 50.72 21.89 7.59
N LEU A 14 49.93 22.95 7.74
CA LEU A 14 48.57 22.84 8.26
C LEU A 14 47.65 22.05 7.31
N ILE A 15 47.77 22.26 5.99
CA ILE A 15 46.99 21.52 4.99
C ILE A 15 47.36 20.02 5.00
N LEU A 16 48.65 19.69 5.10
CA LEU A 16 49.10 18.30 5.17
C LEU A 16 48.62 17.58 6.45
N LEU A 17 48.59 18.28 7.59
CA LEU A 17 48.05 17.75 8.84
C LEU A 17 46.54 17.47 8.74
N MET A 18 45.78 18.37 8.13
CA MET A 18 44.33 18.20 7.93
C MET A 18 44.01 17.01 7.01
N ILE A 19 44.76 16.84 5.92
CA ILE A 19 44.61 15.68 5.02
C ILE A 19 44.98 14.38 5.77
N GLY A 20 46.07 14.37 6.53
CA GLY A 20 46.48 13.21 7.33
C GLY A 20 45.42 12.77 8.35
N THR A 21 44.78 13.72 9.04
CA THR A 21 43.70 13.40 10.00
C THR A 21 42.46 12.83 9.32
N PHE A 22 42.15 13.26 8.08
CA PHE A 22 41.03 12.71 7.32
C PHE A 22 41.26 11.23 6.95
N TYR A 23 42.49 10.86 6.60
CA TYR A 23 42.84 9.46 6.30
C TYR A 23 42.92 8.57 7.55
N LEU A 24 43.31 9.11 8.71
CA LEU A 24 43.42 8.32 9.95
C LEU A 24 42.05 8.06 10.62
N VAL A 25 41.09 8.98 10.50
CA VAL A 25 39.77 8.86 11.16
C VAL A 25 38.67 8.37 10.21
N GLY A 26 38.75 8.67 8.91
CA GLY A 26 37.72 8.30 7.93
C GLY A 26 37.82 6.87 7.38
N TYR A 27 39.01 6.26 7.36
CA TYR A 27 39.19 4.93 6.76
C TYR A 27 38.67 3.74 7.58
N PRO A 28 38.73 3.71 8.93
CA PRO A 28 38.21 2.56 9.67
C PRO A 28 36.67 2.52 9.74
N LEU A 29 35.97 3.65 9.56
CA LEU A 29 34.50 3.71 9.60
C LEU A 29 33.80 3.22 8.32
N MET A 30 34.52 3.05 7.20
CA MET A 30 33.97 2.48 5.95
C MET A 30 34.23 0.98 5.78
N LYS A 31 34.99 0.33 6.66
CA LYS A 31 35.28 -1.12 6.58
C LYS A 31 34.42 -1.99 7.50
N GLU A 32 33.64 -1.39 8.39
CA GLU A 32 32.77 -2.11 9.34
C GLU A 32 31.29 -2.09 8.92
N HIS A 33 31.02 -2.27 7.62
CA HIS A 33 29.66 -2.53 7.12
C HIS A 33 29.57 -3.62 6.04
N GLN A 34 30.58 -4.48 5.95
CA GLN A 34 30.57 -5.64 5.05
C GLN A 34 31.28 -6.85 5.66
N THR A 35 30.87 -7.29 6.85
CA THR A 35 31.18 -8.67 7.28
C THR A 35 30.17 -9.18 8.33
N ILE A 36 28.95 -9.48 7.90
CA ILE A 36 28.11 -10.49 8.57
C ILE A 36 27.52 -11.38 7.47
N THR A 37 28.32 -12.32 6.98
CA THR A 37 27.84 -13.48 6.23
C THR A 37 28.60 -14.69 6.74
N HIS A 38 27.85 -15.75 7.11
CA HIS A 38 28.26 -17.00 7.78
C HIS A 38 28.45 -16.83 9.31
N ILE A 39 27.76 -17.52 10.22
CA ILE A 39 27.23 -18.90 10.23
C ILE A 39 26.01 -18.98 11.17
N THR A 40 24.87 -19.50 10.70
CA THR A 40 23.97 -20.34 11.52
C THR A 40 23.37 -21.41 10.62
N ASN A 41 24.06 -22.54 10.53
CA ASN A 41 23.43 -23.84 10.27
C ASN A 41 22.59 -24.20 11.50
N ILE A 42 21.38 -23.65 11.58
CA ILE A 42 20.33 -24.12 12.47
C ILE A 42 19.21 -24.58 11.55
N THR A 43 19.08 -25.89 11.45
CA THR A 43 17.89 -26.65 11.04
C THR A 43 16.69 -25.82 10.61
N ASN A 44 16.36 -25.90 9.32
CA ASN A 44 15.02 -25.84 8.69
C ASN A 44 13.82 -25.60 9.61
N ILE A 45 13.77 -24.44 10.24
CA ILE A 45 12.54 -23.77 10.58
C ILE A 45 12.74 -22.41 9.95
N LYS A 46 12.31 -22.28 8.69
CA LYS A 46 11.99 -20.96 8.16
C LYS A 46 10.95 -20.45 9.14
N PRO A 47 11.24 -19.47 10.03
CA PRO A 47 10.15 -18.90 10.76
C PRO A 47 9.26 -18.35 9.65
N ASN A 48 8.06 -18.89 9.53
CA ASN A 48 7.00 -18.24 8.82
C ASN A 48 6.68 -17.01 9.68
N ILE A 49 7.62 -16.06 9.73
CA ILE A 49 7.33 -14.66 9.98
C ILE A 49 6.52 -14.34 8.73
N LEU A 50 5.23 -14.69 8.78
CA LEU A 50 4.21 -13.82 8.28
C LEU A 50 4.62 -12.48 8.89
N GLU A 51 5.36 -11.72 8.10
CA GLU A 51 5.51 -10.29 8.31
C GLU A 51 4.05 -9.86 8.25
N ASP A 52 3.46 -9.74 9.45
CA ASP A 52 2.05 -9.46 9.64
C ASP A 52 1.91 -8.02 9.22
N LYS A 53 1.89 -7.81 7.90
CA LYS A 53 1.77 -6.51 7.29
C LYS A 53 0.44 -6.00 7.80
N GLU A 54 0.51 -5.00 8.66
CA GLU A 54 -0.69 -4.25 8.99
C GLU A 54 -1.21 -3.71 7.65
N ASN A 55 -2.31 -4.29 7.17
CA ASN A 55 -2.93 -3.89 5.92
C ASN A 55 -3.69 -2.58 6.13
N ILE A 56 -2.97 -1.53 6.54
CA ILE A 56 -3.47 -0.18 6.77
C ILE A 56 -2.56 0.77 6.02
N VAL A 57 -3.14 1.68 5.24
CA VAL A 57 -2.40 2.73 4.54
C VAL A 57 -3.18 4.03 4.59
N THR A 58 -2.46 5.15 4.64
CA THR A 58 -3.04 6.49 4.46
C THR A 58 -2.61 7.02 3.10
N LEU A 59 -3.59 7.41 2.30
CA LEU A 59 -3.37 8.13 1.05
C LEU A 59 -3.57 9.62 1.28
N TYR A 60 -2.68 10.43 0.74
CA TYR A 60 -2.71 11.88 0.89
C TYR A 60 -3.07 12.54 -0.44
N ALA A 61 -4.07 13.42 -0.40
CA ALA A 61 -4.39 14.26 -1.53
C ALA A 61 -3.22 15.19 -1.83
N LEU A 62 -2.91 15.38 -3.12
CA LEU A 62 -1.84 16.27 -3.61
C LEU A 62 -0.41 15.82 -3.24
N ASP A 63 -0.23 14.66 -2.61
CA ASP A 63 1.08 14.07 -2.40
C ASP A 63 1.51 13.30 -3.67
N PRO A 64 2.65 13.65 -4.30
CA PRO A 64 3.09 13.04 -5.56
C PRO A 64 3.60 11.60 -5.42
N VAL A 65 3.58 11.02 -4.23
CA VAL A 65 3.96 9.64 -3.96
C VAL A 65 2.81 8.94 -3.25
N ALA A 66 2.36 9.52 -2.15
CA ALA A 66 1.43 8.91 -1.21
C ALA A 66 -0.04 9.06 -1.59
N SER A 67 -0.38 9.59 -2.77
CA SER A 67 -1.77 9.58 -3.25
C SER A 67 -2.19 8.24 -3.87
N THR A 68 -1.22 7.38 -4.21
CA THR A 68 -1.44 6.12 -4.92
C THR A 68 -0.89 4.94 -4.15
N PHE A 69 -1.43 3.74 -4.37
CA PHE A 69 -1.01 2.55 -3.65
C PHE A 69 -1.04 1.28 -4.50
N PHE A 70 -0.13 0.35 -4.18
CA PHE A 70 -0.02 -0.97 -4.77
C PHE A 70 -0.31 -2.05 -3.74
N PHE A 71 -1.41 -2.79 -3.91
CA PHE A 71 -1.87 -3.78 -2.94
C PHE A 71 -1.01 -5.05 -2.90
N ASP A 72 -0.29 -5.36 -3.97
CA ASP A 72 0.53 -6.59 -4.04
C ASP A 72 1.72 -6.53 -3.07
N ASP A 73 2.44 -5.40 -3.04
CA ASP A 73 3.61 -5.26 -2.15
C ASP A 73 3.39 -4.35 -0.95
N GLY A 74 2.24 -3.66 -0.88
CA GLY A 74 1.83 -2.81 0.23
C GLY A 74 2.59 -1.48 0.29
N LYS A 75 3.03 -0.95 -0.86
CA LYS A 75 3.75 0.34 -0.93
C LYS A 75 3.01 1.34 -1.80
N TYR A 76 3.40 2.60 -1.69
CA TYR A 76 2.90 3.65 -2.57
C TYR A 76 3.22 3.36 -4.05
N GLY A 77 2.32 3.84 -4.91
CA GLY A 77 2.32 3.48 -6.31
C GLY A 77 3.23 4.34 -7.19
N GLN A 78 3.63 5.50 -6.69
CA GLN A 78 4.53 6.43 -7.35
C GLN A 78 5.89 6.48 -6.65
N ILE A 79 6.92 6.90 -7.39
CA ILE A 79 8.28 7.13 -6.89
C ILE A 79 8.82 8.45 -7.45
N ILE A 80 9.76 9.05 -6.72
CA ILE A 80 10.52 10.20 -7.20
C ILE A 80 11.92 9.71 -7.61
N SER A 81 12.26 9.86 -8.88
CA SER A 81 13.60 9.61 -9.43
C SER A 81 13.96 10.74 -10.36
N ASP A 82 15.24 11.13 -10.43
CA ASP A 82 15.72 12.11 -11.42
C ASP A 82 14.86 13.38 -11.50
N TRP A 83 14.46 13.91 -10.34
CA TRP A 83 13.64 15.12 -10.20
C TRP A 83 12.23 15.03 -10.81
N SER A 84 11.77 13.81 -11.11
CA SER A 84 10.49 13.53 -11.76
C SER A 84 9.70 12.50 -10.96
N VAL A 85 8.37 12.54 -11.10
CA VAL A 85 7.45 11.55 -10.52
C VAL A 85 7.20 10.48 -11.57
N TYR A 86 7.45 9.23 -11.20
CA TYR A 86 7.16 8.07 -12.03
C TYR A 86 6.15 7.17 -11.36
N ASN A 87 5.24 6.65 -12.16
CA ASN A 87 4.38 5.59 -11.74
C ASN A 87 5.17 4.28 -11.71
N ARG A 88 5.29 3.68 -10.52
CA ARG A 88 5.93 2.38 -10.32
C ARG A 88 4.93 1.28 -10.62
N HIS A 89 3.85 1.24 -9.83
CA HIS A 89 2.67 0.40 -9.95
C HIS A 89 1.57 0.97 -9.04
N SER A 90 0.42 1.36 -9.54
CA SER A 90 -0.66 2.03 -8.82
C SER A 90 -2.00 1.37 -9.12
N ASP A 91 -2.56 0.75 -8.10
CA ASP A 91 -3.87 0.09 -8.17
C ASP A 91 -5.02 1.04 -7.91
N ILE A 92 -4.78 1.94 -6.97
CA ILE A 92 -5.73 2.91 -6.48
C ILE A 92 -5.06 4.27 -6.38
N ASP A 93 -5.83 5.29 -6.69
CA ASP A 93 -5.55 6.70 -6.46
C ASP A 93 -6.61 7.29 -5.53
N PHE A 94 -6.21 8.28 -4.74
CA PHE A 94 -7.09 9.16 -4.00
C PHE A 94 -6.95 10.60 -4.49
N ASN A 95 -8.09 11.19 -4.84
CA ASN A 95 -8.24 12.63 -5.08
C ASN A 95 -7.55 13.22 -6.34
N HIS A 96 -6.85 12.46 -7.18
CA HIS A 96 -6.33 12.99 -8.44
C HIS A 96 -7.30 12.84 -9.61
N TYR A 97 -7.86 11.65 -9.78
CA TYR A 97 -8.78 11.38 -10.90
C TYR A 97 -10.24 11.68 -10.57
N GLU A 98 -10.62 11.53 -9.30
CA GLU A 98 -11.94 11.86 -8.77
C GLU A 98 -11.77 12.65 -7.48
N ILE A 99 -12.25 13.90 -7.44
CA ILE A 99 -12.13 14.77 -6.27
C ILE A 99 -12.92 14.16 -5.11
N GLY A 100 -12.24 13.90 -3.98
CA GLY A 100 -12.83 13.23 -2.82
C GLY A 100 -13.21 11.77 -3.06
N GLY A 101 -12.70 11.16 -4.13
CA GLY A 101 -13.00 9.80 -4.55
C GLY A 101 -11.77 8.90 -4.62
N PHE A 102 -12.04 7.60 -4.64
CA PHE A 102 -11.09 6.60 -5.10
C PHE A 102 -11.17 6.43 -6.61
N SER A 103 -10.06 6.11 -7.25
CA SER A 103 -10.01 5.71 -8.65
C SER A 103 -9.13 4.49 -8.85
N VAL A 104 -9.57 3.51 -9.64
CA VAL A 104 -8.84 2.27 -9.96
C VAL A 104 -8.74 2.06 -11.47
N GLY A 105 -7.81 1.21 -11.91
CA GLY A 105 -7.54 1.03 -13.35
C GLY A 105 -6.94 2.29 -13.96
N ILE A 106 -5.99 2.89 -13.25
CA ILE A 106 -5.35 4.18 -13.56
C ILE A 106 -4.06 4.04 -14.39
N GLU A 107 -3.67 2.80 -14.70
CA GLU A 107 -2.46 2.49 -15.48
C GLU A 107 -2.80 1.89 -16.84
N GLY A 108 -2.26 2.47 -17.93
CA GLY A 108 -2.19 1.85 -19.25
C GLY A 108 -3.30 0.86 -19.63
N SER A 109 -2.97 -0.43 -19.65
CA SER A 109 -3.88 -1.53 -20.01
C SER A 109 -4.76 -2.03 -18.87
N ILE A 110 -4.49 -1.61 -17.63
CA ILE A 110 -5.25 -1.96 -16.44
C ILE A 110 -6.64 -1.34 -16.51
N VAL A 111 -7.64 -2.15 -16.17
CA VAL A 111 -9.03 -1.73 -15.99
C VAL A 111 -9.50 -2.17 -14.61
N GLY A 112 -10.48 -1.45 -14.07
CA GLY A 112 -10.98 -1.76 -12.75
C GLY A 112 -12.50 -1.59 -12.61
N ILE A 113 -12.99 -2.16 -11.51
CA ILE A 113 -14.33 -1.98 -10.96
C ILE A 113 -14.13 -1.62 -9.49
N ILE A 114 -14.89 -0.65 -8.99
CA ILE A 114 -14.92 -0.28 -7.58
C ILE A 114 -16.37 -0.05 -7.16
N ILE A 115 -16.79 -0.72 -6.10
CA ILE A 115 -18.17 -0.74 -5.60
C ILE A 115 -18.15 -0.28 -4.14
N ASP A 116 -18.97 0.72 -3.83
CA ASP A 116 -19.28 1.10 -2.44
C ASP A 116 -20.34 0.13 -1.91
N LEU A 117 -19.96 -0.71 -0.96
CA LEU A 117 -20.86 -1.69 -0.33
C LEU A 117 -21.70 -1.08 0.80
N GLY A 118 -21.47 0.19 1.13
CA GLY A 118 -22.12 0.88 2.25
C GLY A 118 -21.35 0.76 3.56
N SER A 119 -21.99 1.27 4.61
CA SER A 119 -21.54 1.16 5.99
C SER A 119 -21.71 -0.26 6.56
N SER A 120 -21.20 -0.49 7.77
CA SER A 120 -21.44 -1.75 8.49
C SER A 120 -22.93 -2.01 8.72
N GLU A 121 -23.69 -0.97 9.05
CA GLU A 121 -25.14 -1.06 9.24
C GLU A 121 -25.86 -1.43 7.94
N ASP A 122 -25.46 -0.84 6.81
CA ASP A 122 -26.02 -1.18 5.49
C ASP A 122 -25.78 -2.66 5.15
N LEU A 123 -24.55 -3.14 5.34
CA LEU A 123 -24.18 -4.54 5.12
C LEU A 123 -24.96 -5.47 6.05
N GLN A 124 -25.07 -5.13 7.33
CA GLN A 124 -25.80 -5.92 8.32
C GLN A 124 -27.28 -6.01 7.95
N GLN A 125 -27.90 -4.88 7.60
CA GLN A 125 -29.29 -4.82 7.19
C GLN A 125 -29.52 -5.60 5.90
N LYS A 126 -28.61 -5.53 4.93
CA LYS A 126 -28.73 -6.25 3.66
C LYS A 126 -28.58 -7.76 3.84
N TYR A 127 -27.53 -8.19 4.53
CA TYR A 127 -27.13 -9.60 4.59
C TYR A 127 -27.57 -10.33 5.88
N LYS A 128 -28.20 -9.62 6.81
CA LYS A 128 -28.85 -10.18 8.01
C LYS A 128 -27.91 -10.98 8.92
N TYR A 129 -26.62 -10.67 8.92
CA TYR A 129 -25.68 -11.25 9.88
C TYR A 129 -25.77 -10.53 11.24
N GLN A 130 -25.25 -11.16 12.29
CA GLN A 130 -25.14 -10.53 13.61
C GLN A 130 -23.77 -9.86 13.75
N GLU A 131 -23.75 -8.59 14.13
CA GLU A 131 -22.51 -7.88 14.47
C GLU A 131 -22.00 -8.34 15.85
N THR A 132 -20.71 -8.67 15.94
CA THR A 132 -20.08 -9.19 17.17
C THR A 132 -18.73 -8.58 17.49
N VAL A 133 -18.19 -7.76 16.59
CA VAL A 133 -16.81 -7.22 16.63
C VAL A 133 -16.75 -5.71 16.37
N GLY A 134 -17.80 -4.96 16.74
CA GLY A 134 -17.80 -3.49 16.72
C GLY A 134 -17.69 -2.93 15.31
N ASP A 135 -18.73 -3.17 14.50
CA ASP A 135 -18.87 -2.76 13.10
C ASP A 135 -17.89 -3.42 12.11
N GLY A 136 -17.08 -4.37 12.57
CA GLY A 136 -16.10 -5.06 11.74
C GLY A 136 -16.59 -6.37 11.10
N GLN A 137 -17.75 -6.92 11.50
CA GLN A 137 -18.14 -8.28 11.11
C GLN A 137 -18.39 -8.38 9.60
N GLY A 138 -19.03 -7.36 9.02
CA GLY A 138 -19.25 -7.26 7.58
C GLY A 138 -17.94 -7.33 6.82
N PHE A 139 -17.00 -6.43 7.11
CA PHE A 139 -15.69 -6.40 6.48
C PHE A 139 -14.92 -7.72 6.66
N ALA A 140 -14.89 -8.24 7.89
CA ALA A 140 -14.14 -9.46 8.21
C ALA A 140 -14.68 -10.70 7.49
N SER A 141 -15.99 -10.79 7.27
CA SER A 141 -16.64 -11.97 6.69
C SER A 141 -16.75 -11.98 5.17
N ILE A 142 -16.33 -10.91 4.48
CA ILE A 142 -16.28 -10.88 3.02
C ILE A 142 -15.08 -11.69 2.54
N HIS A 143 -15.35 -12.72 1.73
CA HIS A 143 -14.31 -13.55 1.12
C HIS A 143 -14.66 -13.90 -0.32
N ARG A 144 -13.65 -14.32 -1.08
CA ARG A 144 -13.85 -14.94 -2.39
C ARG A 144 -14.12 -16.43 -2.21
N LYS A 145 -15.07 -16.97 -2.98
CA LYS A 145 -15.27 -18.40 -3.18
C LYS A 145 -15.44 -18.67 -4.66
N ASN A 146 -14.42 -19.25 -5.29
CA ASN A 146 -14.34 -19.39 -6.75
C ASN A 146 -14.52 -18.03 -7.43
N ASN A 147 -15.49 -17.89 -8.34
CA ASN A 147 -15.78 -16.64 -9.04
C ASN A 147 -16.97 -15.87 -8.44
N THR A 148 -17.15 -15.97 -7.13
CA THR A 148 -18.21 -15.28 -6.39
C THR A 148 -17.66 -14.69 -5.11
N ILE A 149 -18.28 -13.61 -4.66
CA ILE A 149 -17.98 -13.00 -3.37
C ILE A 149 -19.06 -13.43 -2.40
N VAL A 150 -18.63 -13.82 -1.20
CA VAL A 150 -19.52 -14.33 -0.17
C VAL A 150 -19.35 -13.53 1.10
N ILE A 151 -20.42 -13.46 1.88
CA ILE A 151 -20.48 -12.80 3.18
C ILE A 151 -21.20 -13.70 4.19
N LEU A 152 -20.99 -13.48 5.49
CA LEU A 152 -21.68 -14.22 6.54
C LEU A 152 -23.21 -14.15 6.36
N LYS A 153 -23.86 -15.26 6.63
CA LYS A 153 -25.30 -15.44 6.53
C LYS A 153 -25.91 -15.63 7.90
N GLY A 154 -26.87 -14.76 8.23
CA GLY A 154 -27.74 -14.94 9.40
C GLY A 154 -27.01 -14.72 10.73
N ALA A 155 -27.78 -14.82 11.83
CA ALA A 155 -27.30 -14.66 13.20
C ALA A 155 -26.77 -15.97 13.83
N SER A 156 -26.44 -16.98 13.02
CA SER A 156 -26.12 -18.32 13.54
C SER A 156 -24.64 -18.46 13.90
N TYR A 157 -24.36 -19.11 15.03
CA TYR A 157 -23.00 -19.51 15.46
C TYR A 157 -22.29 -20.43 14.45
N ASN A 158 -23.04 -21.03 13.53
CA ASN A 158 -22.47 -21.77 12.42
C ASN A 158 -22.11 -20.75 11.35
N HIS A 159 -20.80 -20.50 11.14
CA HIS A 159 -20.26 -19.63 10.09
C HIS A 159 -20.70 -20.08 8.69
N THR A 160 -21.95 -19.79 8.32
CA THR A 160 -22.52 -20.06 7.01
C THR A 160 -22.40 -18.82 6.15
N PHE A 161 -22.08 -19.02 4.87
CA PHE A 161 -21.86 -17.92 3.92
C PHE A 161 -22.94 -17.91 2.83
N GLN A 162 -23.26 -16.72 2.32
CA GLN A 162 -24.16 -16.50 1.19
C GLN A 162 -23.45 -15.65 0.13
N VAL A 163 -23.89 -15.78 -1.12
CA VAL A 163 -23.36 -14.99 -2.24
C VAL A 163 -23.83 -13.54 -2.10
N MET A 164 -22.93 -12.60 -2.32
CA MET A 164 -23.21 -11.16 -2.35
C MET A 164 -23.83 -10.78 -3.69
N GLU A 165 -24.84 -9.90 -3.66
CA GLU A 165 -25.52 -9.38 -4.85
C GLU A 165 -24.56 -8.63 -5.78
N GLU A 166 -23.54 -7.97 -5.23
CA GLU A 166 -22.53 -7.22 -5.98
C GLU A 166 -21.53 -8.11 -6.72
N SER A 167 -21.57 -9.44 -6.51
CA SER A 167 -20.66 -10.37 -7.18
C SER A 167 -20.76 -10.25 -8.69
N GLU A 168 -21.98 -10.21 -9.25
CA GLU A 168 -22.15 -10.12 -10.69
C GLU A 168 -21.56 -8.84 -11.26
N GLU A 169 -21.74 -7.71 -10.56
CA GLU A 169 -21.18 -6.42 -10.97
C GLU A 169 -19.66 -6.43 -10.92
N LEU A 170 -19.07 -6.98 -9.85
CA LEU A 170 -17.62 -7.03 -9.66
C LEU A 170 -16.91 -7.78 -10.78
N PHE A 171 -17.52 -8.84 -11.32
CA PHE A 171 -16.91 -9.69 -12.36
C PHE A 171 -17.29 -9.29 -13.79
N ARG A 172 -17.93 -8.13 -14.00
CA ARG A 172 -18.11 -7.56 -15.35
C ARG A 172 -16.77 -7.09 -15.92
N GLU A 173 -16.81 -6.70 -17.19
CA GLU A 173 -15.69 -5.99 -17.79
C GLU A 173 -15.48 -4.64 -17.08
N GLY A 174 -14.26 -4.42 -16.60
CA GLY A 174 -13.90 -3.16 -15.94
C GLY A 174 -13.69 -2.03 -16.94
N LYS A 175 -13.54 -0.82 -16.42
CA LYS A 175 -13.20 0.37 -17.21
C LYS A 175 -11.92 1.01 -16.71
N SER A 176 -11.26 1.78 -17.56
CA SER A 176 -10.17 2.65 -17.13
C SER A 176 -10.72 3.75 -16.23
N VAL A 177 -9.99 4.07 -15.16
CA VAL A 177 -10.35 5.12 -14.19
C VAL A 177 -11.77 4.93 -13.64
N ALA A 178 -12.06 3.74 -13.12
CA ALA A 178 -13.32 3.52 -12.40
C ALA A 178 -13.25 4.22 -11.04
N SER A 179 -14.21 5.10 -10.75
CA SER A 179 -14.20 5.93 -9.55
C SER A 179 -15.45 5.77 -8.69
N THR A 180 -15.31 6.07 -7.40
CA THR A 180 -16.41 6.17 -6.44
C THR A 180 -16.07 7.17 -5.33
N PRO A 181 -17.03 7.94 -4.78
CA PRO A 181 -16.78 8.83 -3.66
C PRO A 181 -16.31 8.10 -2.40
N VAL A 182 -15.38 8.72 -1.65
CA VAL A 182 -14.92 8.23 -0.34
C VAL A 182 -15.93 8.63 0.74
N LYS A 183 -16.29 7.67 1.59
CA LYS A 183 -17.15 7.85 2.76
C LYS A 183 -16.54 7.13 3.97
N LEU A 184 -16.52 7.82 5.11
CA LEU A 184 -15.99 7.27 6.35
C LEU A 184 -16.84 6.07 6.81
N GLY A 185 -16.21 4.98 7.24
CA GLY A 185 -16.87 3.77 7.73
C GLY A 185 -17.44 2.87 6.63
N HIS A 186 -17.30 3.24 5.36
CA HIS A 186 -17.78 2.42 4.24
C HIS A 186 -16.78 1.32 3.88
N VAL A 187 -17.34 0.20 3.44
CA VAL A 187 -16.60 -0.91 2.84
C VAL A 187 -16.66 -0.79 1.33
N TYR A 188 -15.52 -0.97 0.68
CA TYR A 188 -15.38 -0.97 -0.76
C TYR A 188 -14.89 -2.31 -1.24
N LEU A 189 -15.36 -2.73 -2.41
CA LEU A 189 -14.88 -3.90 -3.10
C LEU A 189 -14.39 -3.49 -4.48
N LEU A 190 -13.20 -3.92 -4.85
CA LEU A 190 -12.62 -3.59 -6.13
C LEU A 190 -12.00 -4.81 -6.80
N ARG A 191 -12.05 -4.81 -8.12
CA ARG A 191 -11.41 -5.80 -8.98
C ARG A 191 -10.59 -5.06 -10.02
N ILE A 192 -9.34 -5.49 -10.17
CA ILE A 192 -8.37 -4.93 -11.11
C ILE A 192 -7.92 -6.06 -12.03
N THR A 193 -7.92 -5.82 -13.34
CA THR A 193 -7.49 -6.77 -14.37
C THR A 193 -6.66 -6.07 -15.44
N ASP A 194 -5.84 -6.81 -16.17
CA ASP A 194 -5.08 -6.29 -17.30
C ASP A 194 -5.68 -6.78 -18.62
N ARG A 195 -5.97 -5.87 -19.54
CA ARG A 195 -6.46 -6.20 -20.89
C ARG A 195 -5.44 -7.00 -21.72
N ASN A 196 -4.16 -6.88 -21.40
CA ASN A 196 -3.07 -7.54 -22.10
C ASN A 196 -2.58 -8.82 -21.40
N GLU A 197 -2.95 -9.04 -20.14
CA GLU A 197 -2.54 -10.19 -19.34
C GLU A 197 -3.76 -10.81 -18.63
N ALA A 198 -4.40 -11.80 -19.28
CA ALA A 198 -5.61 -12.42 -18.77
C ALA A 198 -5.44 -13.16 -17.42
N ALA A 199 -4.20 -13.50 -17.05
CA ALA A 199 -3.89 -14.12 -15.76
C ALA A 199 -3.83 -13.10 -14.61
N PHE A 200 -3.68 -11.82 -14.92
CA PHE A 200 -3.60 -10.78 -13.92
C PHE A 200 -5.00 -10.42 -13.42
N GLU A 201 -5.22 -10.69 -12.14
CA GLU A 201 -6.42 -10.29 -11.41
C GLU A 201 -6.06 -10.01 -9.96
N ARG A 202 -6.55 -8.89 -9.43
CA ARG A 202 -6.54 -8.63 -7.99
C ARG A 202 -7.90 -8.15 -7.52
N ILE A 203 -8.40 -8.80 -6.48
CA ILE A 203 -9.66 -8.45 -5.83
C ILE A 203 -9.32 -7.98 -4.43
N ILE A 204 -9.77 -6.79 -4.06
CA ILE A 204 -9.45 -6.17 -2.78
C ILE A 204 -10.74 -5.71 -2.11
N LYS A 205 -10.86 -5.96 -0.80
CA LYS A 205 -11.82 -5.26 0.05
C LYS A 205 -11.09 -4.19 0.86
N MET A 206 -11.74 -3.05 1.05
CA MET A 206 -11.21 -1.92 1.83
C MET A 206 -12.26 -1.43 2.82
N LEU A 207 -11.84 -0.98 4.00
CA LEU A 207 -12.65 -0.26 4.97
C LEU A 207 -12.01 1.11 5.21
N VAL A 208 -12.78 2.18 5.00
CA VAL A 208 -12.32 3.54 5.32
C VAL A 208 -12.43 3.75 6.82
N ILE A 209 -11.29 3.74 7.51
CA ILE A 209 -11.23 3.89 8.96
C ILE A 209 -11.04 5.33 9.41
N SER A 210 -10.55 6.20 8.53
CA SER A 210 -10.41 7.61 8.81
C SER A 210 -10.38 8.40 7.51
N TYR A 211 -11.00 9.58 7.48
CA TYR A 211 -11.13 10.37 6.25
C TYR A 211 -11.25 11.86 6.58
N ARG A 212 -10.39 12.67 5.96
CA ARG A 212 -10.58 14.11 5.86
C ARG A 212 -10.70 14.50 4.39
N PRO A 213 -11.86 15.02 3.97
CA PRO A 213 -12.10 15.37 2.57
C PRO A 213 -10.98 16.22 1.97
N TYR A 214 -10.52 15.80 0.78
CA TYR A 214 -9.48 16.49 -0.01
C TYR A 214 -8.11 16.61 0.65
N GLU A 215 -7.88 15.98 1.80
CA GLU A 215 -6.59 15.98 2.49
C GLU A 215 -6.00 14.58 2.57
N TRP A 216 -6.73 13.62 3.13
CA TRP A 216 -6.23 12.25 3.28
C TRP A 216 -7.34 11.25 3.58
N VAL A 217 -7.06 9.98 3.31
CA VAL A 217 -7.92 8.84 3.65
C VAL A 217 -7.07 7.70 4.16
N THR A 218 -7.43 7.13 5.31
CA THR A 218 -6.83 5.92 5.84
C THR A 218 -7.75 4.75 5.61
N ILE A 219 -7.23 3.70 4.97
CA ILE A 219 -7.95 2.48 4.67
C ILE A 219 -7.29 1.29 5.35
N ARG A 220 -8.12 0.37 5.87
CA ARG A 220 -7.73 -1.03 6.10
C ARG A 220 -8.08 -1.81 4.84
N TRP A 221 -7.22 -2.72 4.39
CA TRP A 221 -7.44 -3.47 3.16
C TRP A 221 -7.11 -4.96 3.31
N GLU A 222 -7.58 -5.77 2.37
CA GLU A 222 -7.24 -7.19 2.29
C GLU A 222 -7.41 -7.66 0.84
N VAL A 223 -6.42 -8.39 0.32
CA VAL A 223 -6.52 -9.06 -0.99
C VAL A 223 -7.30 -10.37 -0.80
N LEU A 224 -8.36 -10.55 -1.60
CA LEU A 224 -9.19 -11.75 -1.58
C LEU A 224 -8.62 -12.79 -2.55
N THR A 225 -8.08 -13.87 -1.99
CA THR A 225 -7.56 -15.04 -2.73
C THR A 225 -8.64 -16.08 -2.98
#